data_AF-A0A522DEI2-F1
#
_entry.id   AF-A0A522DEI2-F1
#
_cell.length_a   1.000
_cell.length_b   1.000
_cell.length_c   1.000
_cell.angle_alpha   90.00
_cell.angle_beta   90.00
_cell.angle_gamma   90.00
#
_symmetry.space_group_name_H-M   'P 1'
#
loop_
_entity.id
_entity.type
_entity.pdbx_description
1 polymer ?
#
loop_
_entity_poly.entity_id
_entity_poly.type
_entity_poly.pdbx_seq_one_letter_code
_entity_poly.pdbx_strand_id
1 'polypeptide(L)'
;MKNLPDESLRMVDWYGSRFDVPVLQTRAFRYGIPLTWLFGLQPDNRGGVSQWSKEYRDKYQGKHDDVSELWTNRGSFPRPHLESLAVLMGLPGKVEIDGSKVYETWKTIPVNAEAAKSIDLYCMQDVIQTAFVFQRYHYLAGRLTLEKYRAAATSLLNWTSEAPGQAAFAAKIDRAAVLIEDAVVPST
;
A
#
# COMPACT_ATOMS: atom_id res chain seq x y z
N MET A 1 -13.80 -15.52 0.29
CA MET A 1 -13.68 -14.30 -0.54
C MET A 1 -15.01 -13.97 -1.25
N LYS A 2 -16.15 -14.15 -0.58
CA LYS A 2 -17.48 -13.79 -1.10
C LYS A 2 -17.92 -12.56 -0.31
N ASN A 3 -18.37 -11.49 -0.99
CA ASN A 3 -18.74 -10.16 -0.48
C ASN A 3 -17.66 -9.07 -0.65
N LEU A 4 -17.04 -8.98 -1.83
CA LEU A 4 -16.56 -7.68 -2.29
C LEU A 4 -17.71 -7.04 -3.09
N PRO A 5 -18.06 -5.76 -2.85
CA PRO A 5 -19.06 -5.07 -3.66
C PRO A 5 -18.68 -5.10 -5.14
N ASP A 6 -19.67 -4.95 -6.04
CA ASP A 6 -19.49 -4.87 -7.51
C ASP A 6 -18.70 -3.62 -7.97
N GLU A 7 -18.04 -2.96 -7.03
CA GLU A 7 -17.07 -1.91 -7.31
C GLU A 7 -15.77 -2.56 -7.82
N SER A 8 -15.28 -2.07 -8.95
CA SER A 8 -13.99 -2.51 -9.50
C SER A 8 -12.89 -2.42 -8.44
N LEU A 9 -12.31 -3.56 -8.05
CA LEU A 9 -11.21 -3.63 -7.09
C LEU A 9 -10.04 -2.73 -7.50
N ARG A 10 -9.65 -1.79 -6.63
CA ARG A 10 -8.47 -0.94 -6.81
C ARG A 10 -7.26 -1.57 -6.14
N MET A 11 -6.15 -1.63 -6.86
CA MET A 11 -4.85 -2.01 -6.31
C MET A 11 -4.18 -0.79 -5.70
N VAL A 12 -3.72 -0.92 -4.46
CA VAL A 12 -3.01 0.14 -3.73
C VAL A 12 -1.67 -0.44 -3.29
N ASP A 13 -0.58 0.25 -3.61
CA ASP A 13 0.77 -0.15 -3.23
C ASP A 13 1.68 1.06 -3.04
N TRP A 14 2.93 0.81 -2.64
CA TRP A 14 3.97 1.82 -2.58
C TRP A 14 5.00 1.57 -3.68
N TYR A 15 5.08 2.48 -4.65
CA TYR A 15 6.05 2.42 -5.75
C TYR A 15 5.87 1.23 -6.71
N GLY A 16 4.70 0.58 -6.70
CA GLY A 16 4.46 -0.62 -7.51
C GLY A 16 4.31 -0.34 -8.99
N SER A 17 3.98 0.89 -9.41
CA SER A 17 3.99 1.24 -10.84
C SER A 17 5.39 1.15 -11.47
N ARG A 18 6.44 1.23 -10.64
CA ARG A 18 7.84 1.23 -11.09
C ARG A 18 8.63 0.00 -10.65
N PHE A 19 8.05 -0.86 -9.82
CA PHE A 19 8.70 -2.09 -9.36
C PHE A 19 7.79 -3.32 -9.51
N ASP A 20 6.76 -3.46 -8.68
CA ASP A 20 5.90 -4.66 -8.61
C ASP A 20 5.23 -4.98 -9.95
N VAL A 21 4.57 -4.00 -10.56
CA VAL A 21 3.89 -4.19 -11.85
C VAL A 21 4.88 -4.53 -12.98
N PRO A 22 6.00 -3.81 -13.18
CA PRO A 22 7.04 -4.23 -14.12
C PRO A 22 7.59 -5.63 -13.89
N VAL A 23 7.80 -6.05 -12.63
CA VAL A 23 8.25 -7.41 -12.31
C VAL A 23 7.19 -8.44 -12.74
N LEU A 24 5.91 -8.21 -12.41
CA LEU A 24 4.83 -9.10 -12.82
C LEU A 24 4.68 -9.15 -14.34
N GLN A 25 4.77 -8.01 -15.03
CA GLN A 25 4.68 -7.94 -16.49
C GLN A 25 5.82 -8.70 -17.17
N THR A 26 7.06 -8.49 -16.74
CA THR A 26 8.23 -9.16 -17.34
C THR A 26 8.23 -10.66 -17.07
N ARG A 27 7.77 -11.10 -15.90
CA ARG A 27 7.59 -12.53 -15.58
C ARG A 27 6.46 -13.14 -16.41
N ALA A 28 5.32 -12.47 -16.52
CA ALA A 28 4.22 -12.92 -17.36
C ALA A 28 4.64 -13.05 -18.83
N PHE A 29 5.41 -12.08 -19.34
CA PHE A 29 6.01 -12.14 -20.68
C PHE A 29 6.92 -13.36 -20.84
N ARG A 30 7.82 -13.62 -19.88
CA ARG A 30 8.75 -14.77 -19.93
C ARG A 30 8.04 -16.12 -19.96
N TYR A 31 6.88 -16.24 -19.31
CA TYR A 31 6.15 -17.50 -19.17
C TYR A 31 4.88 -17.58 -20.04
N GLY A 32 4.60 -16.58 -20.89
CA GLY A 32 3.42 -16.57 -21.75
C GLY A 32 2.09 -16.46 -20.99
N ILE A 33 2.07 -15.82 -19.82
CA ILE A 33 0.86 -15.67 -18.99
C ILE A 33 0.11 -14.41 -19.45
N PRO A 34 -1.17 -14.52 -19.84
CA PRO A 34 -1.96 -13.37 -20.26
C PRO A 34 -2.30 -12.45 -19.08
N LEU A 35 -2.05 -11.15 -19.24
CA LEU A 35 -2.43 -10.09 -18.29
C LEU A 35 -3.58 -9.24 -18.85
N THR A 36 -4.62 -9.88 -19.38
CA THR A 36 -5.76 -9.20 -20.03
C THR A 36 -6.47 -8.23 -19.10
N TRP A 37 -6.51 -8.49 -17.79
CA TRP A 37 -7.06 -7.57 -16.80
C TRP A 37 -6.23 -6.27 -16.68
N LEU A 38 -4.91 -6.33 -16.92
CA LEU A 38 -3.99 -5.21 -16.75
C LEU A 38 -3.95 -4.30 -17.99
N PHE A 39 -3.90 -4.91 -19.18
CA PHE A 39 -3.87 -4.23 -20.48
C PHE A 39 -5.27 -4.00 -21.09
N GLY A 40 -6.31 -4.63 -20.54
CA GLY A 40 -7.66 -4.49 -21.01
C GLY A 40 -8.31 -3.18 -20.57
N LEU A 41 -9.15 -2.65 -21.44
CA LEU A 41 -10.00 -1.49 -21.15
C LEU A 41 -11.01 -1.84 -20.04
N GLN A 42 -11.08 -0.98 -19.04
CA GLN A 42 -12.09 -1.04 -17.99
C GLN A 42 -13.40 -0.40 -18.50
N PRO A 43 -14.57 -0.84 -17.97
CA PRO A 43 -15.84 -0.15 -18.22
C PRO A 43 -15.75 1.33 -17.85
N ASP A 44 -16.35 2.20 -18.67
CA ASP A 44 -16.53 3.61 -18.37
C ASP A 44 -17.61 3.82 -17.29
N ASN A 45 -17.91 5.08 -16.97
CA ASN A 45 -18.93 5.43 -15.97
C ASN A 45 -20.38 5.01 -16.36
N ARG A 46 -20.59 4.49 -17.57
CA ARG A 46 -21.87 3.92 -18.03
C ARG A 46 -21.84 2.39 -18.11
N GLY A 47 -20.76 1.75 -17.64
CA GLY A 47 -20.63 0.30 -17.59
C GLY A 47 -20.25 -0.36 -18.91
N GLY A 48 -19.94 0.41 -19.96
CA GLY A 48 -19.53 -0.08 -21.28
C GLY A 48 -18.08 0.21 -21.63
N VAL A 49 -17.57 -0.37 -22.71
CA VAL A 49 -16.26 0.01 -23.28
C VAL A 49 -16.45 1.14 -24.28
N SER A 50 -15.73 2.25 -24.11
CA SER A 50 -15.79 3.41 -25.01
C SER A 50 -14.42 4.05 -25.19
N GLN A 51 -14.33 5.11 -26.00
CA GLN A 51 -13.09 5.90 -26.15
C GLN A 51 -12.60 6.54 -24.84
N TRP A 52 -13.47 6.61 -23.83
CA TRP A 52 -13.14 7.15 -22.51
C TRP A 52 -12.65 6.08 -21.53
N SER A 53 -12.85 4.80 -21.86
CA SER A 53 -12.31 3.68 -21.09
C SER A 53 -10.80 3.78 -20.95
N LYS A 54 -10.30 3.39 -19.79
CA LYS A 54 -8.88 3.37 -19.46
C LYS A 54 -8.45 1.96 -19.17
N GLU A 55 -7.20 1.66 -19.49
CA GLU A 55 -6.59 0.41 -19.04
C GLU A 55 -6.45 0.43 -17.52
N TYR A 56 -6.39 -0.76 -16.90
CA TYR A 56 -6.17 -0.85 -15.45
C TYR A 56 -4.87 -0.14 -15.04
N ARG A 57 -3.83 -0.28 -15.87
CA ARG A 57 -2.50 0.32 -15.74
C ARG A 57 -2.42 1.82 -16.09
N ASP A 58 -3.52 2.46 -16.49
CA ASP A 58 -3.46 3.87 -16.84
C ASP A 58 -2.98 4.69 -15.65
N LYS A 59 -1.92 5.48 -15.88
CA LYS A 59 -1.21 6.20 -14.82
C LYS A 59 -2.10 7.19 -14.05
N TYR A 60 -3.07 7.80 -14.72
CA TYR A 60 -3.82 8.92 -14.15
C TYR A 60 -5.25 8.54 -13.75
N GLN A 61 -5.86 7.62 -14.48
CA GLN A 61 -7.28 7.29 -14.40
C GLN A 61 -7.53 5.77 -14.36
N GLY A 62 -6.48 4.97 -14.18
CA GLY A 62 -6.57 3.53 -13.98
C GLY A 62 -7.14 3.14 -12.61
N LYS A 63 -7.03 1.85 -12.30
CA LYS A 63 -7.47 1.26 -11.02
C LYS A 63 -6.29 0.87 -10.14
N HIS A 64 -5.14 1.49 -10.39
CA HIS A 64 -3.92 1.34 -9.61
C HIS A 64 -3.56 2.68 -8.96
N ASP A 65 -3.65 2.72 -7.64
CA ASP A 65 -3.27 3.85 -6.81
C ASP A 65 -1.88 3.58 -6.19
N ASP A 66 -0.81 3.89 -6.94
CA ASP A 66 0.56 3.94 -6.39
C ASP A 66 0.67 5.15 -5.45
N VAL A 67 0.72 4.88 -4.15
CA VAL A 67 0.70 5.92 -3.10
C VAL A 67 1.91 6.85 -3.21
N SER A 68 3.05 6.34 -3.70
CA SER A 68 4.24 7.17 -3.85
C SER A 68 4.11 8.14 -5.03
N GLU A 69 3.43 7.73 -6.10
CA GLU A 69 3.11 8.65 -7.20
C GLU A 69 2.08 9.69 -6.77
N LEU A 70 1.07 9.28 -6.01
CA LEU A 70 0.09 10.20 -5.45
C LEU A 70 0.76 11.25 -4.56
N TRP A 71 1.68 10.83 -3.69
CA TRP A 71 2.43 11.72 -2.81
C TRP A 71 3.35 12.68 -3.57
N THR A 72 4.04 12.19 -4.60
CA THR A 72 5.04 12.96 -5.34
C THR A 72 4.46 13.87 -6.44
N ASN A 73 3.14 14.11 -6.44
CA ASN A 73 2.45 14.79 -7.54
C ASN A 73 2.82 14.17 -8.90
N ARG A 74 2.70 12.85 -8.99
CA ARG A 74 3.04 12.02 -10.16
C ARG A 74 4.50 12.14 -10.62
N GLY A 75 5.41 12.40 -9.69
CA GLY A 75 6.86 12.49 -9.92
C GLY A 75 7.40 13.91 -10.10
N SER A 76 6.69 14.92 -9.60
CA SER A 76 7.12 16.33 -9.65
C SER A 76 8.28 16.64 -8.68
N PHE A 77 8.53 15.77 -7.70
CA PHE A 77 9.69 15.87 -6.79
C PHE A 77 10.19 14.47 -6.39
N PRO A 78 11.42 14.36 -5.84
CA PRO A 78 11.99 13.07 -5.45
C PRO A 78 11.10 12.32 -4.47
N ARG A 79 10.90 11.03 -4.73
CA ARG A 79 10.09 10.15 -3.88
C ARG A 79 10.77 9.93 -2.52
N PRO A 80 10.10 10.18 -1.38
CA PRO A 80 10.62 9.78 -0.08
C PRO A 80 10.61 8.24 0.05
N HIS A 81 11.38 7.66 0.97
CA HIS A 81 11.20 6.24 1.31
C HIS A 81 9.89 6.04 2.10
N LEU A 82 9.23 4.88 1.92
CA LEU A 82 8.02 4.54 2.68
C LEU A 82 8.28 4.67 4.18
N GLU A 83 9.40 4.11 4.62
CA GLU A 83 9.89 4.17 5.99
C GLU A 83 9.97 5.60 6.54
N SER A 84 10.47 6.56 5.75
CA SER A 84 10.57 7.95 6.19
C SER A 84 9.20 8.55 6.49
N LEU A 85 8.20 8.30 5.65
CA LEU A 85 6.82 8.76 5.92
C LEU A 85 6.18 8.01 7.08
N ALA A 86 6.45 6.70 7.19
CA ALA A 86 5.93 5.87 8.27
C ALA A 86 6.41 6.37 9.64
N VAL A 87 7.72 6.60 9.79
CA VAL A 87 8.30 7.14 11.03
C VAL A 87 7.75 8.53 11.33
N LEU A 88 7.63 9.41 10.33
CA LEU A 88 7.06 10.75 10.53
C LEU A 88 5.62 10.74 11.06
N MET A 89 4.84 9.71 10.78
CA MET A 89 3.46 9.60 11.25
C MET A 89 3.28 8.77 12.52
N GLY A 90 4.37 8.31 13.15
CA GLY A 90 4.34 7.52 14.39
C GLY A 90 4.36 6.00 14.21
N LEU A 91 4.66 5.50 13.02
CA LEU A 91 4.86 4.06 12.80
C LEU A 91 6.33 3.67 13.04
N PRO A 92 6.62 2.39 13.33
CA PRO A 92 7.97 1.93 13.66
C PRO A 92 9.01 2.06 12.54
N GLY A 93 8.59 2.21 11.27
CA GLY A 93 9.50 2.09 10.13
C GLY A 93 9.90 0.63 9.88
N LYS A 94 11.06 0.40 9.26
CA LYS A 94 11.61 -0.95 9.08
C LYS A 94 12.15 -1.45 10.42
N VAL A 95 11.64 -2.60 10.87
CA VAL A 95 11.95 -3.09 12.21
C VAL A 95 13.13 -4.07 12.24
N GLU A 96 13.37 -4.85 11.15
CA GLU A 96 14.37 -5.93 11.19
C GLU A 96 15.09 -6.21 9.84
N ILE A 97 14.37 -6.22 8.70
CA ILE A 97 14.94 -6.57 7.38
C ILE A 97 14.95 -5.36 6.45
N ASP A 98 16.08 -5.17 5.76
CA ASP A 98 16.16 -4.25 4.63
C ASP A 98 15.81 -5.00 3.33
N GLY A 99 15.02 -4.39 2.45
CA GLY A 99 14.59 -4.97 1.17
C GLY A 99 15.75 -5.48 0.31
N SER A 100 16.93 -4.87 0.42
CA SER A 100 18.17 -5.33 -0.25
C SER A 100 18.60 -6.73 0.19
N LYS A 101 18.22 -7.16 1.39
CA LYS A 101 18.58 -8.46 2.00
C LYS A 101 17.55 -9.55 1.72
N VAL A 102 16.40 -9.24 1.13
CA VAL A 102 15.32 -10.22 0.91
C VAL A 102 15.80 -11.37 0.04
N TYR A 103 16.52 -11.10 -1.06
CA TYR A 103 17.02 -12.16 -1.94
C TYR A 103 18.05 -13.07 -1.25
N GLU A 104 18.99 -12.48 -0.52
CA GLU A 104 19.99 -13.25 0.24
C GLU A 104 19.32 -14.09 1.33
N THR A 105 18.37 -13.52 2.06
CA THR A 105 17.57 -14.22 3.08
C THR A 105 16.77 -15.36 2.48
N TRP A 106 16.14 -15.14 1.32
CA TRP A 106 15.34 -16.15 0.61
C TRP A 106 16.17 -17.39 0.24
N LYS A 107 17.41 -17.21 -0.20
CA LYS A 107 18.32 -18.34 -0.51
C LYS A 107 18.61 -19.23 0.70
N THR A 108 18.45 -18.72 1.92
CA THR A 108 18.67 -19.49 3.15
C THR A 108 17.46 -20.30 3.60
N ILE A 109 16.28 -20.11 2.99
CA ILE A 109 15.04 -20.81 3.37
C ILE A 109 15.18 -22.35 3.40
N PRO A 110 15.84 -23.01 2.43
CA PRO A 110 15.99 -24.48 2.45
C PRO A 110 16.71 -25.02 3.68
N VAL A 111 17.47 -24.18 4.37
CA VAL A 111 18.26 -24.52 5.56
C VAL A 111 17.80 -23.78 6.82
N ASN A 112 16.92 -22.78 6.69
CA ASN A 112 16.42 -21.95 7.77
C ASN A 112 14.95 -21.58 7.54
N ALA A 113 14.03 -22.32 8.16
CA ALA A 113 12.59 -22.06 8.04
C ALA A 113 12.17 -20.69 8.62
N GLU A 114 12.91 -20.14 9.59
CA GLU A 114 12.62 -18.81 10.15
C GLU A 114 12.90 -17.69 9.14
N ALA A 115 13.77 -17.94 8.14
CA ALA A 115 14.03 -16.99 7.07
C ALA A 115 12.77 -16.68 6.25
N ALA A 116 11.94 -17.70 5.96
CA ALA A 116 10.68 -17.50 5.25
C ALA A 116 9.72 -16.63 6.06
N LYS A 117 9.54 -16.96 7.34
CA LYS A 117 8.69 -16.22 8.27
C LYS A 117 9.15 -14.76 8.41
N SER A 118 10.46 -14.51 8.46
CA SER A 118 11.00 -13.15 8.54
C SER A 118 10.69 -12.31 7.30
N ILE A 119 10.75 -12.91 6.10
CA ILE A 119 10.37 -12.25 4.84
C ILE A 119 8.86 -11.97 4.84
N ASP A 120 8.04 -12.94 5.25
CA ASP A 120 6.58 -12.77 5.30
C ASP A 120 6.17 -11.65 6.26
N LEU A 121 6.79 -11.58 7.44
CA LEU A 121 6.57 -10.50 8.40
C LEU A 121 6.97 -9.15 7.83
N TYR A 122 8.13 -9.06 7.19
CA TYR A 122 8.62 -7.84 6.54
C TYR A 122 7.66 -7.36 5.44
N CYS A 123 7.28 -8.24 4.52
CA CYS A 123 6.35 -7.91 3.43
C CYS A 123 5.00 -7.44 3.97
N MET A 124 4.50 -8.08 5.03
CA MET A 124 3.25 -7.68 5.68
C MET A 124 3.37 -6.30 6.35
N GLN A 125 4.51 -5.99 6.98
CA GLN A 125 4.76 -4.68 7.59
C GLN A 125 4.80 -3.56 6.55
N ASP A 126 5.38 -3.79 5.36
CA ASP A 126 5.35 -2.82 4.26
C ASP A 126 3.91 -2.57 3.76
N VAL A 127 3.08 -3.62 3.69
CA VAL A 127 1.64 -3.48 3.36
C VAL A 127 0.90 -2.67 4.42
N ILE A 128 1.11 -2.96 5.70
CA ILE A 128 0.47 -2.24 6.82
C ILE A 128 0.86 -0.75 6.79
N GLN A 129 2.16 -0.46 6.65
CA GLN A 129 2.64 0.93 6.59
C GLN A 129 2.08 1.66 5.37
N THR A 130 2.04 1.01 4.20
CA THR A 130 1.43 1.56 2.99
C THR A 130 -0.04 1.92 3.22
N ALA A 131 -0.81 1.06 3.89
CA ALA A 131 -2.22 1.31 4.18
C ALA A 131 -2.42 2.52 5.12
N PHE A 132 -1.59 2.68 6.15
CA PHE A 132 -1.63 3.86 7.02
C PHE A 132 -1.27 5.16 6.27
N VAL A 133 -0.20 5.12 5.48
CA VAL A 133 0.23 6.27 4.66
C VAL A 133 -0.85 6.65 3.65
N PHE A 134 -1.49 5.67 3.03
CA PHE A 134 -2.62 5.87 2.12
C PHE A 134 -3.79 6.60 2.80
N GLN A 135 -4.21 6.13 3.98
CA GLN A 135 -5.28 6.79 4.75
C GLN A 135 -4.90 8.23 5.13
N ARG A 136 -3.66 8.46 5.58
CA ARG A 136 -3.17 9.80 5.94
C ARG A 136 -3.12 10.72 4.72
N TYR A 137 -2.70 10.23 3.57
CA TYR A 137 -2.77 10.97 2.30
C TYR A 137 -4.19 11.38 1.95
N HIS A 138 -5.17 10.48 2.08
CA HIS A 138 -6.58 10.80 1.82
C HIS A 138 -7.14 11.85 2.79
N TYR A 139 -6.73 11.83 4.06
CA TYR A 139 -7.04 12.89 5.02
C TYR A 139 -6.43 14.23 4.59
N LEU A 140 -5.12 14.27 4.31
CA LEU A 140 -4.41 15.49 3.87
C LEU A 140 -4.99 16.06 2.56
N ALA A 141 -5.47 15.20 1.67
CA ALA A 141 -6.13 15.58 0.42
C ALA A 141 -7.61 16.02 0.61
N GLY A 142 -8.12 16.09 1.85
CA GLY A 142 -9.50 16.48 2.16
C GLY A 142 -10.57 15.46 1.75
N ARG A 143 -10.17 14.23 1.39
CA ARG A 143 -11.10 13.16 1.00
C ARG A 143 -11.68 12.42 2.21
N LEU A 144 -11.03 12.54 3.37
CA LEU A 144 -11.53 12.06 4.66
C LEU A 144 -11.61 13.23 5.63
N THR A 145 -12.69 13.26 6.43
CA THR A 145 -12.72 14.09 7.63
C THR A 145 -11.79 13.51 8.69
N LEU A 146 -11.39 14.30 9.68
CA LEU A 146 -10.55 13.81 10.79
C LEU A 146 -11.21 12.62 11.51
N GLU A 147 -12.53 12.67 11.71
CA GLU A 147 -13.31 11.59 12.31
C GLU A 147 -13.24 10.30 11.48
N LYS A 148 -13.49 10.38 10.16
CA LYS A 148 -13.42 9.21 9.27
C LYS A 148 -12.01 8.65 9.18
N TYR A 149 -11.00 9.51 9.16
CA TYR A 149 -9.60 9.10 9.21
C TYR A 149 -9.28 8.35 10.51
N ARG A 150 -9.63 8.91 11.67
CA ARG A 150 -9.40 8.28 12.98
C ARG A 150 -10.12 6.94 13.09
N ALA A 151 -11.35 6.83 12.60
CA ALA A 151 -12.10 5.58 12.56
C ALA A 151 -11.37 4.51 11.73
N ALA A 152 -10.98 4.84 10.49
CA ALA A 152 -10.25 3.93 9.61
C ALA A 152 -8.87 3.52 10.17
N ALA A 153 -8.13 4.48 10.71
CA ALA A 153 -6.84 4.24 11.34
C ALA A 153 -6.96 3.36 12.59
N THR A 154 -8.00 3.58 13.41
CA THR A 154 -8.30 2.74 14.58
C THR A 154 -8.63 1.31 14.18
N SER A 155 -9.46 1.11 13.15
CA SER A 155 -9.74 -0.22 12.61
C SER A 155 -8.47 -0.92 12.13
N LEU A 156 -7.59 -0.21 11.43
CA LEU A 156 -6.31 -0.78 10.98
C LEU A 156 -5.37 -1.08 12.16
N LEU A 157 -5.27 -0.21 13.16
CA LEU A 157 -4.49 -0.45 14.38
C LEU A 157 -4.96 -1.72 15.12
N ASN A 158 -6.27 -1.92 15.23
CA ASN A 158 -6.84 -3.09 15.88
C ASN A 158 -6.52 -4.35 15.07
N TRP A 159 -6.74 -4.31 13.75
CA TRP A 159 -6.39 -5.41 12.86
C TRP A 159 -4.89 -5.76 12.95
N THR A 160 -4.01 -4.77 12.92
CA THR A 160 -2.55 -4.96 13.04
C THR A 160 -2.16 -5.59 14.37
N SER A 161 -2.87 -5.27 15.46
CA SER A 161 -2.61 -5.85 16.78
C SER A 161 -3.03 -7.32 16.87
N GLU A 162 -4.05 -7.72 16.09
CA GLU A 162 -4.58 -9.08 16.03
C GLU A 162 -3.92 -9.94 14.93
N ALA A 163 -3.25 -9.30 13.97
CA ALA A 163 -2.63 -9.98 12.83
C ALA A 163 -1.51 -10.93 13.30
N PRO A 164 -1.50 -12.20 12.83
CA PRO A 164 -0.49 -13.17 13.22
C PRO A 164 0.94 -12.67 13.02
N GLY A 165 1.75 -12.72 14.08
CA GLY A 165 3.15 -12.32 14.06
C GLY A 165 3.41 -10.81 14.07
N GLN A 166 2.38 -9.96 14.11
CA GLN A 166 2.52 -8.50 14.08
C GLN A 166 2.43 -7.83 15.45
N ALA A 167 2.18 -8.56 16.54
CA ALA A 167 2.04 -7.99 17.88
C ALA A 167 3.26 -7.14 18.30
N ALA A 168 4.49 -7.58 18.00
CA ALA A 168 5.71 -6.83 18.31
C ALA A 168 5.85 -5.55 17.47
N PHE A 169 5.37 -5.56 16.23
CA PHE A 169 5.30 -4.37 15.38
C PHE A 169 4.23 -3.40 15.90
N ALA A 170 3.03 -3.91 16.20
CA ALA A 170 1.90 -3.14 16.71
C ALA A 170 2.24 -2.39 18.01
N ALA A 171 2.96 -3.06 18.93
CA ALA A 171 3.37 -2.49 20.21
C ALA A 171 4.32 -1.29 20.09
N LYS A 172 4.99 -1.11 18.94
CA LYS A 172 5.91 0.00 18.68
C LYS A 172 5.24 1.20 18.01
N ILE A 173 3.94 1.10 17.66
CA ILE A 173 3.22 2.19 17.00
C ILE A 173 2.87 3.27 18.04
N ASP A 174 3.25 4.52 17.75
CA ASP A 174 2.74 5.70 18.44
C ASP A 174 1.30 5.97 17.98
N ARG A 175 0.34 5.45 18.75
CA ARG A 175 -1.08 5.56 18.44
C ARG A 175 -1.56 7.01 18.45
N ALA A 176 -1.03 7.85 19.35
CA ALA A 176 -1.45 9.25 19.46
C ALA A 176 -1.05 10.04 18.20
N ALA A 177 0.18 9.83 17.72
CA ALA A 177 0.66 10.43 16.47
C ALA A 177 -0.10 9.91 15.24
N VAL A 178 -0.39 8.60 15.18
CA VAL A 178 -1.18 8.00 14.09
C VAL A 178 -2.61 8.54 14.10
N LEU A 179 -3.24 8.71 15.27
CA LEU A 179 -4.61 9.21 15.38
C LEU A 179 -4.72 10.74 15.38
N ILE A 180 -3.57 11.44 15.35
CA ILE A 180 -3.48 12.90 15.38
C ILE A 180 -4.25 13.46 16.58
N GLU A 181 -4.06 12.88 17.77
CA GLU A 181 -4.83 13.26 18.96
C GLU A 181 -4.62 14.73 19.35
N ASP A 182 -3.40 15.24 19.13
CA ASP A 182 -3.00 16.63 19.43
C ASP A 182 -3.31 17.64 18.32
N ALA A 183 -4.06 17.26 17.26
CA ALA A 183 -4.42 18.24 16.23
C ALA A 183 -5.34 19.32 16.80
N VAL A 184 -4.86 20.57 16.78
CA VAL A 184 -5.71 21.75 16.91
C VAL A 184 -6.62 21.78 15.69
N VAL A 185 -7.90 21.46 15.88
CA VAL A 185 -8.93 21.64 14.84
C VAL A 185 -9.02 23.14 14.57
N PRO A 186 -8.75 23.62 13.34
CA PRO A 186 -8.93 25.03 13.03
C PRO A 186 -10.39 25.41 13.28
N SER A 187 -10.63 26.44 14.11
CA SER A 187 -11.96 27.02 14.23
C SER A 187 -12.36 27.58 12.86
N THR A 188 -13.42 27.02 12.29
CA THR A 188 -14.08 27.51 11.06
C THR A 188 -14.69 28.87 11.26
#